data_AF-Q8YLG2-F1
#
_entry.id   AF-Q8YLG2-F1
#
_cell.length_a   1.000
_cell.length_b   1.000
_cell.length_c   1.000
_cell.angle_alpha   90.00
_cell.angle_beta   90.00
_cell.angle_gamma   90.00
#
_symmetry.space_group_name_H-M   'P 1'
#
loop_
_entity.id
_entity.type
_entity.pdbx_description
1 polymer ?
#
loop_
_entity_poly.entity_id
_entity_poly.type
_entity_poly.pdbx_seq_one_letter_code
_entity_poly.pdbx_strand_id
1 'polypeptide(L)'
;MSLGMIFGAGSTCGGLKLSRIVTLYKAVVWHLQQIFLKPDEQIKYKLDGQEVTEIEAHRQIRTATVLATLWLGFLGVGVLLLLQVVEAQYTVPDVILESASAMGTSGLSVGITNPNLHWIGKLILILFMWMGRVEIIPVMVLFAFVFRPLQQIIRIKKSR
;
A
#
# COMPACT_ATOMS: atom_id res chain seq x y z
N MET A 1 -17.10 20.82 6.46
CA MET A 1 -15.69 20.96 6.00
C MET A 1 -14.66 20.54 7.06
N SER A 2 -15.03 20.39 8.34
CA SER A 2 -14.11 20.08 9.44
C SER A 2 -13.83 18.58 9.71
N LEU A 3 -14.76 17.67 9.38
CA LEU A 3 -14.51 16.21 9.55
C LEU A 3 -13.48 15.64 8.54
N GLY A 4 -13.36 16.24 7.35
CA GLY A 4 -12.42 15.78 6.31
C GLY A 4 -10.94 15.95 6.69
N MET A 5 -10.63 16.78 7.69
CA MET A 5 -9.28 16.98 8.22
C MET A 5 -8.90 15.93 9.28
N ILE A 6 -9.87 15.40 10.02
CA ILE A 6 -9.64 14.37 11.04
C ILE A 6 -9.45 12.99 10.40
N PHE A 7 -10.17 12.71 9.31
CA PHE A 7 -10.04 11.47 8.53
C PHE A 7 -9.16 11.60 7.29
N GLY A 8 -8.59 12.78 7.07
CA GLY A 8 -7.53 13.04 6.10
C GLY A 8 -7.75 12.40 4.73
N ALA A 9 -8.55 13.05 3.87
CA ALA A 9 -8.47 12.81 2.42
C ALA A 9 -7.04 13.06 1.86
N GLY A 10 -6.20 13.75 2.63
CA GLY A 10 -4.74 13.79 2.51
C GLY A 10 -4.07 13.67 3.89
N SER A 11 -4.11 12.49 4.50
CA SER A 11 -3.25 12.19 5.66
C SER A 11 -1.78 12.42 5.29
N THR A 12 -1.03 13.12 6.14
CA THR A 12 0.39 13.43 5.98
C THR A 12 1.31 12.22 6.18
N CYS A 13 0.76 11.07 6.59
CA CYS A 13 1.45 9.78 6.65
C CYS A 13 1.25 9.02 5.34
N GLY A 14 2.34 8.75 4.63
CA GLY A 14 2.31 8.13 3.30
C GLY A 14 2.17 6.60 3.27
N GLY A 15 1.84 5.98 4.40
CA GLY A 15 1.53 4.55 4.47
C GLY A 15 0.26 4.15 3.71
N LEU A 16 -0.25 2.94 3.99
CA LEU A 16 -1.51 2.44 3.46
C LEU A 16 -2.66 3.38 3.89
N LYS A 17 -3.02 4.34 3.02
CA LYS A 17 -3.99 5.41 3.34
C LYS A 17 -5.23 4.84 4.03
N LEU A 18 -5.70 5.52 5.07
CA LEU A 18 -6.89 5.11 5.82
C LEU A 18 -8.10 4.86 4.90
N SER A 19 -8.25 5.68 3.85
CA SER A 19 -9.28 5.49 2.82
C SER A 19 -9.21 4.11 2.15
N ARG A 20 -8.00 3.58 1.88
CA ARG A 20 -7.81 2.24 1.31
C ARG A 20 -8.15 1.15 2.30
N ILE A 21 -7.75 1.31 3.57
CA ILE A 21 -8.11 0.37 4.64
C ILE A 21 -9.65 0.30 4.78
N VAL A 22 -10.32 1.46 4.77
CA VAL A 22 -11.79 1.54 4.83
C VAL A 22 -12.44 0.92 3.60
N THR A 23 -11.91 1.16 2.39
CA THR A 23 -12.42 0.51 1.17
C THR A 23 -12.28 -1.00 1.23
N LEU A 24 -11.12 -1.52 1.66
CA LEU A 24 -10.88 -2.96 1.78
C LEU A 24 -11.76 -3.61 2.85
N TYR A 25 -11.92 -2.95 4.01
CA TYR A 25 -12.83 -3.40 5.05
C TYR A 25 -14.28 -3.48 4.53
N LYS A 26 -14.75 -2.43 3.85
CA LYS A 26 -16.08 -2.43 3.22
C LYS A 26 -16.22 -3.51 2.15
N ALA A 27 -15.16 -3.78 1.37
CA ALA A 27 -15.15 -4.87 0.40
C ALA A 27 -15.39 -6.22 1.07
N VAL A 28 -14.73 -6.49 2.19
CA VAL A 28 -14.94 -7.72 2.98
C VAL A 28 -16.37 -7.79 3.50
N VAL A 29 -16.89 -6.70 4.09
CA VAL A 29 -18.26 -6.65 4.59
C VAL A 29 -19.27 -6.91 3.47
N TRP A 30 -19.12 -6.26 2.32
CA TRP A 30 -20.01 -6.48 1.17
C TRP A 30 -19.92 -7.90 0.63
N HIS A 31 -18.71 -8.49 0.59
CA HIS A 31 -18.54 -9.86 0.14
C HIS A 31 -19.18 -10.87 1.11
N LEU A 32 -19.03 -10.65 2.42
CA LEU A 32 -19.73 -11.45 3.44
C LEU A 32 -21.24 -11.28 3.34
N GLN A 33 -21.72 -10.04 3.20
CA GLN A 33 -23.13 -9.75 2.99
C GLN A 33 -23.67 -10.46 1.74
N GLN A 34 -22.96 -10.47 0.61
CA GLN A 34 -23.36 -11.23 -0.59
C GLN A 34 -23.54 -12.72 -0.32
N ILE A 35 -22.76 -13.32 0.58
CA ILE A 35 -22.87 -14.74 0.93
C ILE A 35 -24.13 -15.00 1.77
N PHE A 36 -24.59 -14.03 2.57
CA PHE A 36 -25.76 -14.17 3.45
C PHE A 36 -27.06 -13.58 2.88
N LEU A 37 -27.00 -12.72 1.86
CA LEU A 37 -28.16 -12.07 1.25
C LEU A 37 -28.83 -12.93 0.16
N LYS A 38 -30.15 -12.79 0.05
CA LYS A 38 -30.96 -13.46 -1.00
C LYS A 38 -30.63 -12.87 -2.38
N PRO A 39 -30.78 -13.64 -3.47
CA PRO A 39 -30.37 -13.25 -4.83
C PRO A 39 -30.98 -11.95 -5.41
N ASP A 40 -32.00 -11.39 -4.77
CA ASP A 40 -32.85 -10.31 -5.32
C ASP A 40 -32.67 -8.95 -4.61
N GLU A 41 -31.80 -8.87 -3.61
CA GLU A 41 -31.56 -7.62 -2.88
C GLU A 41 -30.31 -6.90 -3.43
N GLN A 42 -30.54 -5.84 -4.20
CA GLN A 42 -29.45 -5.04 -4.77
C GLN A 42 -28.64 -4.35 -3.67
N ILE A 43 -27.38 -4.75 -3.53
CA ILE A 43 -26.45 -4.15 -2.57
C ILE A 43 -26.13 -2.73 -3.03
N LYS A 44 -26.52 -1.74 -2.22
CA LYS A 44 -26.14 -0.34 -2.44
C LYS A 44 -24.71 -0.13 -1.95
N TYR A 45 -23.78 0.04 -2.88
CA TYR A 45 -22.38 0.35 -2.56
C TYR A 45 -22.27 1.80 -2.06
N LYS A 46 -21.86 1.98 -0.80
CA LYS A 46 -21.61 3.30 -0.19
C LYS A 46 -20.15 3.47 0.24
N LEU A 47 -19.39 4.32 -0.45
CA LEU A 47 -18.05 4.76 -0.02
C LEU A 47 -18.14 6.22 0.45
N ASP A 48 -17.53 6.49 1.61
CA ASP A 48 -17.48 7.84 2.19
C ASP A 48 -18.85 8.57 2.31
N GLY A 49 -19.91 7.81 2.57
CA GLY A 49 -21.29 8.34 2.70
C GLY A 49 -22.00 8.62 1.38
N GLN A 50 -21.32 8.49 0.23
CA GLN A 50 -21.93 8.63 -1.09
C GLN A 50 -22.27 7.26 -1.71
N GLU A 51 -23.41 7.19 -2.39
CA GLU A 51 -23.75 6.04 -3.22
C GLU A 51 -22.85 6.04 -4.45
N VAL A 52 -22.19 4.91 -4.70
CA VAL A 52 -21.27 4.74 -5.81
C VAL A 52 -21.78 3.61 -6.68
N THR A 53 -21.63 3.77 -7.99
CA THR A 53 -21.94 2.71 -8.94
C THR A 53 -21.07 1.48 -8.67
N GLU A 54 -21.61 0.29 -8.86
CA GLU A 54 -20.90 -0.99 -8.70
C GLU A 54 -19.54 -1.01 -9.45
N ILE A 55 -19.51 -0.45 -10.66
CA ILE A 55 -18.28 -0.33 -11.48
C ILE A 55 -17.21 0.48 -10.74
N GLU A 56 -17.60 1.59 -10.12
CA GLU A 56 -16.68 2.48 -9.40
C GLU A 56 -16.24 1.84 -8.07
N ALA A 57 -17.15 1.18 -7.36
CA ALA A 57 -16.83 0.42 -6.15
C ALA A 57 -15.81 -0.69 -6.45
N HIS A 58 -16.05 -1.51 -7.47
CA HIS A 58 -15.12 -2.55 -7.91
C HIS A 58 -13.76 -1.98 -8.35
N ARG A 59 -13.74 -0.83 -9.04
CA ARG A 59 -12.50 -0.15 -9.43
C ARG A 59 -11.71 0.26 -8.19
N GLN A 60 -12.36 0.91 -7.22
CA GLN A 60 -11.70 1.37 -5.99
C GLN A 60 -11.20 0.21 -5.13
N ILE A 61 -11.98 -0.86 -5.01
CA ILE A 61 -11.58 -2.10 -4.32
C ILE A 61 -10.35 -2.69 -5.02
N ARG A 62 -10.39 -2.88 -6.35
CA ARG A 62 -9.25 -3.44 -7.09
C ARG A 62 -7.99 -2.61 -6.90
N THR A 63 -8.10 -1.29 -7.00
CA THR A 63 -6.97 -0.38 -6.76
C THR A 63 -6.48 -0.50 -5.33
N ALA A 64 -7.35 -0.51 -4.33
CA ALA A 64 -6.97 -0.65 -2.92
C ALA A 64 -6.26 -1.98 -2.66
N THR A 65 -6.76 -3.08 -3.22
CA THR A 65 -6.18 -4.42 -3.06
C THR A 65 -4.79 -4.49 -3.67
N VAL A 66 -4.60 -4.04 -4.91
CA VAL A 66 -3.28 -4.05 -5.56
C VAL A 66 -2.26 -3.26 -4.75
N LEU A 67 -2.63 -2.08 -4.27
CA LEU A 67 -1.74 -1.24 -3.47
C LEU A 67 -1.41 -1.86 -2.13
N ALA A 68 -2.41 -2.44 -1.44
CA ALA A 68 -2.19 -3.10 -0.17
C ALA A 68 -1.27 -4.31 -0.31
N THR A 69 -1.50 -5.14 -1.33
CA THR A 69 -0.64 -6.31 -1.61
C THR A 69 0.80 -5.90 -1.90
N LEU A 70 1.01 -4.84 -2.67
CA LEU A 70 2.36 -4.34 -2.95
C LEU A 70 3.03 -3.75 -1.72
N TRP A 71 2.29 -2.95 -0.95
CA TRP A 71 2.79 -2.39 0.31
C TRP A 71 3.26 -3.49 1.25
N LEU A 72 2.42 -4.52 1.46
CA LEU A 72 2.76 -5.69 2.27
C LEU A 72 3.91 -6.51 1.68
N GLY A 73 3.96 -6.65 0.36
CA GLY A 73 5.05 -7.35 -0.34
C GLY A 73 6.40 -6.67 -0.14
N PHE A 74 6.47 -5.35 -0.34
CA PHE A 74 7.70 -4.57 -0.10
C PHE A 74 8.10 -4.59 1.36
N LEU A 75 7.13 -4.47 2.28
CA LEU A 75 7.40 -4.57 3.71
C LEU A 75 8.00 -5.93 4.06
N GLY A 76 7.39 -7.01 3.58
CA GLY A 76 7.88 -8.38 3.82
C GLY A 76 9.30 -8.59 3.29
N VAL A 77 9.58 -8.17 2.05
CA VAL A 77 10.91 -8.29 1.45
C VAL A 77 11.94 -7.48 2.24
N GLY A 78 11.66 -6.22 2.58
CA GLY A 78 12.65 -5.43 3.31
C GLY A 78 12.82 -5.84 4.78
N VAL A 79 11.79 -6.40 5.43
CA VAL A 79 11.95 -7.05 6.74
C VAL A 79 12.90 -8.24 6.64
N LEU A 80 12.71 -9.11 5.64
CA LEU A 80 13.61 -10.26 5.43
C LEU A 80 15.06 -9.82 5.17
N LEU A 81 15.25 -8.77 4.37
CA LEU A 81 16.57 -8.20 4.09
C LEU A 81 17.19 -7.52 5.33
N LEU A 82 16.41 -6.77 6.11
CA LEU A 82 16.88 -6.14 7.34
C LEU A 82 17.27 -7.19 8.40
N LEU A 83 16.53 -8.29 8.53
CA LEU A 83 16.90 -9.38 9.43
C LEU A 83 18.27 -10.00 9.13
N GLN A 84 18.77 -9.92 7.89
CA GLN A 84 20.12 -10.40 7.55
C GLN A 84 21.25 -9.43 7.96
N VAL A 85 20.89 -8.19 8.26
CA VAL A 85 21.83 -7.07 8.38
C VAL A 85 21.81 -6.44 9.77
N VAL A 86 20.67 -6.54 10.45
CA VAL A 86 20.46 -6.06 11.81
C VAL A 86 21.16 -6.99 12.81
N GLU A 87 21.71 -6.39 13.86
CA GLU A 87 22.41 -7.11 14.92
C GLU A 87 21.46 -8.05 15.68
N ALA A 88 21.97 -9.19 16.14
CA ALA A 88 21.19 -10.25 16.79
C ALA A 88 20.49 -9.83 18.11
N GLN A 89 20.78 -8.63 18.62
CA GLN A 89 20.14 -8.07 19.80
C GLN A 89 18.69 -7.60 19.56
N TYR A 90 18.31 -7.35 18.30
CA TYR A 90 16.95 -6.93 17.96
C TYR A 90 16.06 -8.12 17.65
N THR A 91 14.81 -8.08 18.12
CA THR A 91 13.83 -9.13 17.87
C THR A 91 13.12 -8.94 16.53
N VAL A 92 12.49 -9.99 16.02
CA VAL A 92 11.71 -9.91 14.75
C VAL A 92 10.61 -8.84 14.82
N PRO A 93 9.83 -8.71 15.92
CA PRO A 93 8.89 -7.60 16.08
C PRO A 93 9.52 -6.21 15.97
N ASP A 94 10.74 -6.02 16.49
CA ASP A 94 11.45 -4.73 16.42
C ASP A 94 11.78 -4.36 14.98
N VAL A 95 12.26 -5.33 14.18
CA VAL A 95 12.57 -5.10 12.75
C VAL A 95 11.31 -4.81 11.95
N ILE A 96 10.20 -5.50 12.24
CA ILE A 96 8.91 -5.23 11.61
C ILE A 96 8.42 -3.82 11.96
N LEU A 97 8.52 -3.43 13.23
CA LEU A 97 8.10 -2.12 13.71
C LEU A 97 8.93 -1.00 13.06
N GLU A 98 10.25 -1.14 13.01
CA GLU A 98 11.15 -0.18 12.35
C GLU A 98 10.83 -0.05 10.85
N SER A 99 10.67 -1.19 10.18
CA SER A 99 10.34 -1.26 8.75
C SER A 99 9.00 -0.61 8.43
N ALA A 100 7.97 -0.96 9.21
CA ALA A 100 6.62 -0.43 9.05
C ALA A 100 6.56 1.07 9.39
N SER A 101 7.34 1.53 10.37
CA SER A 101 7.44 2.94 10.72
C SER A 101 8.15 3.75 9.63
N ALA A 102 9.27 3.23 9.09
CA ALA A 102 9.99 3.86 7.99
C ALA A 102 9.10 3.96 6.74
N MET A 103 8.40 2.88 6.38
CA MET A 103 7.48 2.85 5.24
C MET A 103 6.20 3.66 5.47
N GLY A 104 5.73 3.73 6.71
CA GLY A 104 4.59 4.55 7.12
C GLY A 104 4.93 6.03 7.30
N THR A 105 6.22 6.41 7.27
CA THR A 105 6.74 7.74 7.61
C THR A 105 6.30 8.21 9.00
N SER A 106 6.12 7.26 9.93
CA SER A 106 5.58 7.47 11.28
C SER A 106 6.60 8.07 12.24
N GLY A 107 7.90 7.90 11.96
CA GLY A 107 9.00 8.41 12.79
C GLY A 107 9.25 7.65 14.09
N LEU A 108 8.54 6.55 14.34
CA LEU A 108 8.82 5.64 15.45
C LEU A 108 10.09 4.85 15.16
N SER A 109 10.95 4.69 16.17
CA SER A 109 12.15 3.86 16.06
C SER A 109 12.39 3.11 17.36
N VAL A 110 12.81 1.85 17.25
CA VAL A 110 13.28 1.01 18.36
C VAL A 110 14.80 1.05 18.52
N GLY A 111 15.48 1.94 17.80
CA GLY A 111 16.93 2.13 17.87
C GLY A 111 17.74 1.43 16.76
N ILE A 112 17.08 0.69 15.87
CA ILE A 112 17.72 0.03 14.72
C ILE A 112 18.31 1.07 13.74
N THR A 113 17.66 2.24 13.59
CA THR A 113 18.19 3.35 12.79
C THR A 113 19.37 4.03 13.50
N ASN A 114 20.52 3.36 13.52
CA ASN A 114 21.76 3.82 14.15
C ASN A 114 22.85 4.14 13.10
N PRO A 115 23.75 5.12 13.36
CA PRO A 115 24.94 5.35 12.54
C PRO A 115 25.82 4.11 12.28
N ASN A 116 25.81 3.12 13.16
CA ASN A 116 26.58 1.88 13.02
C ASN A 116 25.89 0.82 12.15
N LEU A 117 24.64 1.04 11.72
CA LEU A 117 23.92 0.11 10.84
C LEU A 117 24.70 -0.08 9.53
N HIS A 118 24.77 -1.33 9.06
CA HIS A 118 25.40 -1.66 7.80
C HIS A 118 24.78 -0.82 6.65
N TRP A 119 25.59 -0.50 5.64
CA TRP A 119 25.17 0.39 4.55
C TRP A 119 23.93 -0.13 3.79
N ILE A 120 23.77 -1.46 3.67
CA ILE A 120 22.61 -2.11 3.06
C ILE A 120 21.34 -1.80 3.85
N GLY A 121 21.38 -1.92 5.18
CA GLY A 121 20.23 -1.64 6.06
C GLY A 121 19.80 -0.18 5.97
N LYS A 122 20.76 0.75 5.93
CA LYS A 122 20.49 2.18 5.72
C LYS A 122 19.80 2.43 4.38
N LEU A 123 20.27 1.79 3.30
CA LEU A 123 19.68 1.93 1.98
C LEU A 123 18.24 1.42 1.95
N ILE A 124 17.95 0.28 2.60
CA ILE A 124 16.58 -0.26 2.71
C ILE A 124 15.67 0.72 3.46
N LEU A 125 16.11 1.26 4.59
CA LEU A 125 15.32 2.23 5.37
C LEU A 125 15.08 3.53 4.58
N ILE A 126 16.07 4.03 3.84
CA ILE A 126 15.90 5.20 2.94
C ILE A 126 14.86 4.89 1.85
N LEU A 127 14.93 3.72 1.22
CA LEU A 127 13.95 3.30 0.22
C LEU A 127 12.54 3.18 0.82
N PHE A 128 12.42 2.69 2.06
CA PHE A 128 11.15 2.62 2.77
C PHE A 128 10.58 4.01 3.07
N MET A 129 11.40 4.94 3.57
CA MET A 129 10.96 6.33 3.79
C MET A 129 10.56 7.02 2.49
N TRP A 130 11.32 6.80 1.42
CA TRP A 130 11.00 7.34 0.10
C TRP A 130 9.71 6.74 -0.47
N MET A 131 9.53 5.42 -0.39
CA MET A 131 8.32 4.71 -0.83
C MET A 131 7.10 5.06 0.02
N GLY A 132 7.29 5.35 1.30
CA GLY A 132 6.25 5.90 2.15
C GLY A 132 5.80 7.26 1.63
N ARG A 133 6.73 8.18 1.33
CA ARG A 133 6.37 9.52 0.82
C ARG A 133 5.78 9.51 -0.60
N VAL A 134 6.32 8.70 -1.50
CA VAL A 134 5.81 8.56 -2.86
C VAL A 134 4.80 7.44 -2.86
N GLU A 135 3.52 7.76 -2.68
CA GLU A 135 2.43 6.76 -2.72
C GLU A 135 2.68 5.70 -3.81
N ILE A 136 2.42 4.44 -3.50
CA ILE A 136 2.71 3.30 -4.41
C ILE A 136 2.05 3.50 -5.79
N ILE A 137 0.95 4.28 -5.88
CA ILE A 137 0.27 4.62 -7.15
C ILE A 137 1.20 5.38 -8.12
N PRO A 138 1.75 6.57 -7.80
CA PRO A 138 2.72 7.24 -8.68
C PRO A 138 3.96 6.40 -8.99
N VAL A 139 4.49 5.60 -8.04
CA VAL A 139 5.64 4.72 -8.33
C VAL A 139 5.26 3.65 -9.37
N MET A 140 4.13 2.96 -9.20
CA MET A 140 3.66 1.97 -10.17
C MET A 140 3.32 2.58 -11.53
N VAL A 141 2.70 3.77 -11.55
CA VAL A 141 2.39 4.48 -12.79
C VAL A 141 3.68 4.91 -13.48
N LEU A 142 4.69 5.38 -12.74
CA LEU A 142 5.98 5.78 -13.28
C LEU A 142 6.75 4.57 -13.84
N PHE A 143 6.80 3.46 -13.11
CA PHE A 143 7.34 2.20 -13.65
C PHE A 143 6.57 1.74 -14.89
N ALA A 144 5.24 1.67 -14.85
CA ALA A 144 4.43 1.29 -16.01
C ALA A 144 4.63 2.24 -17.20
N PHE A 145 4.85 3.53 -16.97
CA PHE A 145 5.14 4.52 -18.01
C PHE A 145 6.55 4.34 -18.59
N VAL A 146 7.55 4.04 -17.75
CA VAL A 146 8.94 3.77 -18.16
C VAL A 146 9.05 2.45 -18.95
N PHE A 147 8.24 1.43 -18.64
CA PHE A 147 8.24 0.14 -19.34
C PHE A 147 7.26 0.06 -20.54
N ARG A 148 6.46 1.11 -20.80
CA ARG A 148 5.57 1.20 -21.98
C ARG A 148 6.23 1.15 -23.36
N PRO A 149 7.50 1.56 -23.62
CA PRO A 149 8.06 1.42 -24.97
C PRO A 149 8.16 -0.05 -25.44
N LEU A 150 8.15 -1.03 -24.53
CA LEU A 150 8.20 -2.45 -24.91
C LEU A 150 6.86 -3.00 -25.42
N GLN A 151 5.72 -2.51 -24.92
CA GLN A 151 4.40 -3.01 -25.36
C GLN A 151 4.02 -2.53 -26.77
N GLN A 152 4.49 -1.35 -27.18
CA GLN A 152 4.29 -0.86 -28.55
C GLN A 152 5.12 -1.68 -29.56
N ILE A 153 6.36 -2.07 -29.22
CA ILE A 153 7.23 -2.89 -30.09
C ILE A 153 6.66 -4.30 -30.31
N ILE A 154 6.10 -4.94 -29.27
CA ILE A 154 5.50 -6.29 -29.38
C ILE A 154 4.21 -6.25 -30.22
N ARG A 155 3.41 -5.18 -30.12
CA ARG A 155 2.15 -5.03 -30.87
C ARG A 155 2.39 -4.73 -32.35
N ILE A 156 3.46 -4.01 -32.70
CA ILE A 156 3.85 -3.73 -34.10
C ILE A 156 4.35 -5.01 -34.80
N LYS A 157 5.09 -5.89 -34.10
CA LYS A 157 5.63 -7.12 -34.70
C LYS A 157 4.57 -8.20 -34.99
N LYS A 158 3.42 -8.17 -34.30
CA LYS A 158 2.30 -9.11 -34.55
C LYS A 158 1.39 -8.70 -35.72
N SER A 159 1.60 -7.50 -36.28
CA SER A 159 0.83 -6.94 -37.40
C SER A 159 1.61 -6.97 -38.73
N ARG A 160 2.78 -7.61 -38.78
CA ARG A 160 3.53 -7.91 -40.00
C ARG A 160 3.70 -9.42 -40.14
#